data_AF-A0A746H9S6-F1
#
_entry.id   AF-A0A746H9S6-F1
#
_cell.length_a   1.000
_cell.length_b   1.000
_cell.length_c   1.000
_cell.angle_alpha   90.00
_cell.angle_beta   90.00
_cell.angle_gamma   90.00
#
_symmetry.space_group_name_H-M   'P 1'
#
loop_
_entity.id
_entity.type
_entity.pdbx_description
1 polymer ?
#
loop_
_entity_poly.entity_id
_entity_poly.type
_entity_poly.pdbx_seq_one_letter_code
_entity_poly.pdbx_strand_id
1 'polypeptide(L)'
;CRQFADLAQAGTQRLLPGPTGERNTWTLLPRERVLCLADDEQDALTQLAAVLAVSSQALWSDDAFHRDLAKRLPAAVAARVQFAKAETLMAQPFDAVIFHGDSDKLRTVCEAVAAREGAIVSVQGFARGESNILLERLYIERSLSVNTAAAGGNASLMTIG
;
A
#
# COMPACT_ATOMS: atom_id res chain seq x y z
N CYS A 1 -8.01 -13.44 -0.51
CA CYS A 1 -7.00 -13.55 0.58
C CYS A 1 -5.77 -14.38 0.21
N ARG A 2 -5.87 -15.70 -0.04
CA ARG A 2 -4.69 -16.57 -0.27
C ARG A 2 -3.78 -16.07 -1.39
N GLN A 3 -4.35 -15.76 -2.55
CA GLN A 3 -3.61 -15.20 -3.69
C GLN A 3 -2.81 -13.94 -3.31
N PHE A 4 -3.42 -12.99 -2.59
CA PHE A 4 -2.71 -11.79 -2.16
C PHE A 4 -1.60 -12.09 -1.15
N ALA A 5 -1.81 -13.04 -0.24
CA ALA A 5 -0.79 -13.47 0.70
C ALA A 5 0.41 -14.12 -0.03
N ASP A 6 0.15 -14.94 -1.04
CA ASP A 6 1.20 -15.61 -1.83
C ASP A 6 2.02 -14.62 -2.68
N LEU A 7 1.37 -13.54 -3.15
CA LEU A 7 2.00 -12.51 -4.00
C LEU A 7 2.64 -11.37 -3.21
N ALA A 8 2.28 -11.17 -1.94
CA ALA A 8 2.79 -10.06 -1.15
C ALA A 8 4.30 -10.15 -0.96
N GLN A 9 4.99 -9.02 -1.13
CA GLN A 9 6.43 -8.86 -0.96
C GLN A 9 6.78 -7.80 0.10
N ALA A 10 5.83 -7.43 0.96
CA ALA A 10 6.05 -6.42 2.00
C ALA A 10 7.23 -6.80 2.91
N GLY A 11 8.17 -5.88 3.10
CA GLY A 11 9.37 -6.10 3.91
C GLY A 11 10.48 -6.86 3.20
N THR A 12 10.30 -7.28 1.94
CA THR A 12 11.36 -7.93 1.17
C THR A 12 12.53 -6.98 1.00
N GLN A 13 13.73 -7.42 1.39
CA GLN A 13 14.98 -6.69 1.23
C GLN A 13 15.94 -7.49 0.36
N ARG A 14 16.55 -6.83 -0.62
CA ARG A 14 17.56 -7.40 -1.51
C ARG A 14 18.86 -6.65 -1.35
N LEU A 15 19.96 -7.38 -1.18
CA LEU A 15 21.30 -6.82 -1.34
C LEU A 15 21.55 -6.62 -2.83
N LEU A 16 21.91 -5.40 -3.23
CA LEU A 16 22.26 -5.10 -4.60
C LEU A 16 23.77 -5.28 -4.80
N PRO A 17 24.20 -5.83 -5.95
CA PRO A 17 25.62 -5.86 -6.30
C PRO A 17 26.15 -4.43 -6.36
N GLY A 18 27.34 -4.22 -5.81
CA GLY A 18 27.95 -2.89 -5.70
C GLY A 18 29.45 -2.98 -5.45
N PRO A 19 30.15 -1.84 -5.38
CA PRO A 19 31.58 -1.81 -5.17
C PRO A 19 31.94 -2.28 -3.75
N THR A 20 33.19 -2.71 -3.59
CA THR A 20 33.76 -2.95 -2.26
C THR A 20 33.76 -1.66 -1.44
N GLY A 21 33.56 -1.76 -0.13
CA GLY A 21 33.46 -0.58 0.73
C GLY A 21 32.05 -0.02 0.82
N GLU A 22 31.08 -0.56 0.06
CA GLU A 22 29.67 -0.19 0.15
C GLU A 22 28.77 -1.40 0.42
N ARG A 23 27.66 -1.15 1.10
CA ARG A 23 26.55 -2.09 1.21
C ARG A 23 25.28 -1.40 0.74
N ASN A 24 24.76 -1.83 -0.40
CA ASN A 24 23.57 -1.27 -1.04
C ASN A 24 22.39 -2.24 -0.88
N THR A 25 21.31 -1.80 -0.25
CA THR A 25 20.09 -2.60 -0.04
C THR A 25 18.87 -1.91 -0.62
N TRP A 26 18.02 -2.68 -1.30
CA TRP A 26 16.71 -2.25 -1.78
C TRP A 26 15.61 -2.98 -1.02
N THR A 27 14.63 -2.25 -0.51
CA THR A 27 13.54 -2.79 0.33
C THR A 27 12.18 -2.34 -0.17
N LEU A 28 11.22 -3.25 -0.22
CA LEU A 28 9.80 -2.94 -0.44
C LEU A 28 9.10 -2.68 0.88
N LEU A 29 8.62 -1.46 1.07
CA LEU A 29 7.88 -1.05 2.26
C LEU A 29 6.41 -0.85 1.93
N PRO A 30 5.49 -1.11 2.86
CA PRO A 30 4.10 -0.75 2.66
C PRO A 30 3.95 0.76 2.50
N ARG A 31 3.03 1.19 1.61
CA ARG A 31 2.35 2.46 1.79
C ARG A 31 1.59 2.45 3.13
N GLU A 32 1.46 3.57 3.80
CA GLU A 32 0.86 3.59 5.14
C GLU A 32 -0.64 3.33 5.06
N ARG A 33 -1.34 4.10 4.22
CA ARG A 33 -2.80 4.08 4.16
C ARG A 33 -3.34 4.11 2.74
N VAL A 34 -4.32 3.26 2.46
CA VAL A 34 -4.96 3.12 1.16
C VAL A 34 -6.45 3.41 1.28
N LEU A 35 -6.91 4.42 0.54
CA LEU A 35 -8.35 4.71 0.42
C LEU A 35 -9.01 3.63 -0.45
N CYS A 36 -10.01 2.98 0.13
CA CYS A 36 -10.74 1.88 -0.50
C CYS A 36 -12.16 2.34 -0.82
N LEU A 37 -12.51 2.34 -2.11
CA LEU A 37 -13.80 2.79 -2.62
C LEU A 37 -14.47 1.63 -3.37
N ALA A 38 -15.44 0.99 -2.73
CA ALA A 38 -16.31 -0.02 -3.32
C ALA A 38 -17.75 0.22 -2.83
N ASP A 39 -18.73 -0.11 -3.67
CA ASP A 39 -20.16 0.01 -3.32
C ASP A 39 -20.85 -1.34 -3.03
N ASP A 40 -20.08 -2.43 -3.05
CA ASP A 40 -20.52 -3.75 -2.62
C ASP A 40 -19.53 -4.44 -1.67
N GLU A 41 -20.02 -5.45 -0.95
CA GLU A 41 -19.28 -6.15 0.08
C GLU A 41 -18.11 -6.98 -0.48
N GLN A 42 -18.29 -7.63 -1.62
CA GLN A 42 -17.27 -8.52 -2.18
C GLN A 42 -16.04 -7.71 -2.59
N ASP A 43 -16.25 -6.57 -3.23
CA ASP A 43 -15.16 -5.70 -3.67
C ASP A 43 -14.52 -4.98 -2.49
N ALA A 44 -15.29 -4.52 -1.51
CA ALA A 44 -14.75 -3.93 -0.28
C ALA A 44 -13.83 -4.92 0.47
N LEU A 45 -14.21 -6.19 0.55
CA LEU A 45 -13.40 -7.25 1.15
C LEU A 45 -12.19 -7.62 0.29
N THR A 46 -12.31 -7.57 -1.04
CA THR A 46 -11.20 -7.81 -1.98
C THR A 46 -10.12 -6.74 -1.84
N GLN A 47 -10.53 -5.47 -1.79
CA GLN A 47 -9.65 -4.33 -1.52
C GLN A 47 -8.98 -4.46 -0.15
N LEU A 48 -9.75 -4.76 0.90
CA LEU A 48 -9.21 -4.94 2.24
C LEU A 48 -8.18 -6.07 2.29
N ALA A 49 -8.46 -7.21 1.64
CA ALA A 49 -7.52 -8.32 1.59
C ALA A 49 -6.19 -7.94 0.91
N ALA A 50 -6.22 -7.18 -0.18
CA ALA A 50 -5.02 -6.71 -0.86
C ALA A 50 -4.21 -5.73 0.02
N VAL A 51 -4.89 -4.75 0.63
CA VAL A 51 -4.28 -3.73 1.49
C VAL A 51 -3.63 -4.36 2.73
N LEU A 52 -4.27 -5.34 3.35
CA LEU A 52 -3.71 -6.01 4.52
C LEU A 52 -2.60 -6.99 4.17
N ALA A 53 -2.66 -7.66 3.01
CA ALA A 53 -1.59 -8.54 2.55
C ALA A 53 -0.26 -7.80 2.39
N VAL A 54 -0.32 -6.52 2.01
CA VAL A 54 0.88 -5.67 1.91
C VAL A 54 1.28 -5.00 3.22
N SER A 55 0.57 -5.24 4.33
CA SER A 55 0.76 -4.57 5.64
C SER A 55 0.44 -3.07 5.67
N SER A 56 -0.43 -2.59 4.78
CA SER A 56 -0.99 -1.24 4.80
C SER A 56 -2.26 -1.16 5.65
N GLN A 57 -2.76 0.05 5.92
CA GLN A 57 -4.06 0.29 6.56
C GLN A 57 -5.11 0.68 5.52
N ALA A 58 -6.34 0.19 5.67
CA ALA A 58 -7.46 0.59 4.82
C ALA A 58 -8.13 1.84 5.41
N LEU A 59 -8.50 2.78 4.54
CA LEU A 59 -9.38 3.90 4.88
C LEU A 59 -10.73 3.69 4.20
N TRP A 60 -11.78 3.63 5.00
CA TRP A 60 -13.17 3.54 4.57
C TRP A 60 -13.96 4.80 4.90
N SER A 61 -15.07 4.97 4.18
CA SER A 61 -16.10 5.94 4.55
C SER A 61 -16.77 5.51 5.86
N ASP A 62 -17.06 6.48 6.73
CA ASP A 62 -17.79 6.29 7.98
C ASP A 62 -19.31 6.26 7.74
N ASP A 63 -19.77 5.25 7.01
CA ASP A 63 -21.18 5.01 6.72
C ASP A 63 -21.67 3.66 7.28
N ALA A 64 -22.99 3.45 7.26
CA ALA A 64 -23.61 2.25 7.80
C ALA A 64 -23.08 0.96 7.16
N PHE A 65 -22.88 0.97 5.84
CA PHE A 65 -22.39 -0.19 5.09
C PHE A 65 -21.00 -0.63 5.57
N HIS A 66 -20.03 0.28 5.59
CA HIS A 66 -18.66 -0.04 6.03
C HIS A 66 -18.58 -0.35 7.52
N ARG A 67 -19.40 0.31 8.36
CA ARG A 67 -19.45 0.03 9.81
C ARG A 67 -20.03 -1.35 10.09
N ASP A 68 -21.08 -1.76 9.39
CA ASP A 68 -21.69 -3.08 9.56
C ASP A 68 -20.84 -4.20 8.99
N LEU A 69 -20.10 -3.93 7.90
CA LEU A 69 -19.06 -4.84 7.43
C LEU A 69 -17.97 -5.02 8.48
N ALA A 70 -17.45 -3.93 9.05
CA ALA A 70 -16.35 -3.98 10.02
C ALA A 70 -16.69 -4.74 11.31
N LYS A 71 -17.94 -4.67 11.78
CA LYS A 71 -18.41 -5.44 12.95
C LYS A 71 -18.32 -6.96 12.76
N ARG A 72 -18.35 -7.43 11.51
CA ARG A 72 -18.27 -8.86 11.15
C ARG A 72 -16.83 -9.34 10.95
N LEU A 73 -15.87 -8.42 10.88
CA LEU A 73 -14.47 -8.76 10.69
C LEU A 73 -13.83 -9.26 12.00
N PRO A 74 -12.81 -10.14 11.93
CA PRO A 74 -11.97 -10.44 13.08
C PRO A 74 -11.36 -9.17 13.68
N ALA A 75 -11.24 -9.09 15.00
CA ALA A 75 -10.78 -7.88 15.69
C ALA A 75 -9.42 -7.36 15.17
N ALA A 76 -8.48 -8.26 14.88
CA ALA A 76 -7.17 -7.90 14.31
C ALA A 76 -7.26 -7.26 12.92
N VAL A 77 -8.26 -7.65 12.12
CA VAL A 77 -8.53 -7.09 10.79
C VAL A 77 -9.23 -5.74 10.93
N ALA A 78 -10.27 -5.66 11.77
CA ALA A 78 -10.99 -4.42 12.03
C ALA A 78 -10.07 -3.31 12.58
N ALA A 79 -9.09 -3.66 13.42
CA ALA A 79 -8.09 -2.72 13.95
C ALA A 79 -7.17 -2.09 12.87
N ARG A 80 -7.17 -2.64 11.64
CA ARG A 80 -6.42 -2.13 10.49
C ARG A 80 -7.26 -1.28 9.54
N VAL A 81 -8.53 -1.07 9.87
CA VAL A 81 -9.46 -0.23 9.12
C VAL A 81 -9.65 1.08 9.88
N GLN A 82 -9.41 2.19 9.18
CA GLN A 82 -9.73 3.52 9.66
C GLN A 82 -10.97 4.04 8.93
N PHE A 83 -11.66 4.98 9.58
CA PHE A 83 -12.91 5.55 9.08
C PHE A 83 -12.82 7.06 9.06
N ALA A 84 -13.34 7.66 8.00
CA ALA A 84 -13.55 9.10 7.93
C ALA A 84 -14.90 9.40 7.29
N LYS A 85 -15.54 10.48 7.72
CA LYS A 85 -16.83 10.90 7.17
C LYS A 85 -16.68 11.25 5.68
N ALA A 86 -17.73 11.07 4.90
CA ALA A 86 -17.72 11.31 3.46
C ALA A 86 -17.22 12.72 3.10
N GLU A 87 -17.57 13.73 3.90
CA GLU A 87 -17.20 15.13 3.65
C GLU A 87 -15.71 15.40 3.88
N THR A 88 -15.04 14.60 4.72
CA THR A 88 -13.62 14.76 5.07
C THR A 88 -12.73 13.65 4.54
N LEU A 89 -13.31 12.66 3.84
CA LEU A 89 -12.62 11.47 3.36
C LEU A 89 -11.45 11.81 2.44
N MET A 90 -11.67 12.71 1.47
CA MET A 90 -10.63 13.16 0.54
C MET A 90 -9.57 14.05 1.20
N ALA A 91 -9.89 14.67 2.33
CA ALA A 91 -8.94 15.48 3.11
C ALA A 91 -8.07 14.62 4.04
N GLN A 92 -8.37 13.33 4.21
CA GLN A 92 -7.53 12.45 5.02
C GLN A 92 -6.18 12.18 4.33
N PRO A 93 -5.12 11.91 5.11
CA PRO A 93 -3.89 11.40 4.55
C PRO A 93 -4.09 9.96 4.06
N PHE A 94 -3.69 9.72 2.81
CA PHE A 94 -3.61 8.41 2.18
C PHE A 94 -2.63 8.46 1.01
N ASP A 95 -2.00 7.33 0.72
CA ASP A 95 -0.88 7.21 -0.21
C ASP A 95 -1.25 6.50 -1.52
N ALA A 96 -2.40 5.83 -1.55
CA ALA A 96 -2.96 5.14 -2.71
C ALA A 96 -4.49 5.10 -2.62
N VAL A 97 -5.14 4.93 -3.77
CA VAL A 97 -6.59 4.70 -3.88
C VAL A 97 -6.83 3.42 -4.67
N ILE A 98 -7.76 2.60 -4.20
CA ILE A 98 -8.34 1.49 -4.95
C ILE A 98 -9.83 1.78 -5.12
N PHE A 99 -10.31 1.70 -6.36
CA PHE A 99 -11.69 1.93 -6.73
C PHE A 99 -12.24 0.70 -7.47
N HIS A 100 -13.41 0.22 -7.07
CA HIS A 100 -14.22 -0.72 -7.85
C HIS A 100 -15.54 -0.05 -8.22
N GLY A 101 -15.91 -0.08 -9.50
CA GLY A 101 -17.14 0.54 -9.97
C GLY A 101 -17.14 0.78 -11.48
N ASP A 102 -17.92 1.76 -11.92
CA ASP A 102 -17.99 2.17 -13.33
C ASP A 102 -16.96 3.24 -13.70
N SER A 103 -16.72 3.39 -15.01
CA SER A 103 -15.71 4.32 -15.55
C SER A 103 -16.03 5.79 -15.27
N ASP A 104 -17.32 6.14 -15.21
CA ASP A 104 -17.75 7.52 -14.99
C ASP A 104 -17.44 7.96 -13.56
N LYS A 105 -17.77 7.12 -12.57
CA LYS A 105 -17.38 7.31 -11.17
C LYS A 105 -15.86 7.28 -10.99
N LEU A 106 -15.15 6.38 -11.69
CA LEU A 106 -13.68 6.34 -11.63
C LEU A 106 -13.08 7.67 -12.07
N ARG A 107 -13.62 8.29 -13.12
CA ARG A 107 -13.18 9.61 -13.57
C ARG A 107 -13.37 10.67 -12.48
N THR A 108 -14.55 10.71 -11.84
CA THR A 108 -14.82 11.64 -10.74
C THR A 108 -13.86 11.42 -9.57
N VAL A 109 -13.54 10.16 -9.24
CA VAL A 109 -12.56 9.82 -8.21
C VAL A 109 -11.17 10.34 -8.59
N CYS A 110 -10.72 10.12 -9.83
CA CYS A 110 -9.43 10.62 -10.32
C CYS A 110 -9.35 12.16 -10.25
N GLU A 111 -10.41 12.86 -10.66
CA GLU A 111 -10.48 14.33 -10.57
C GLU A 111 -10.40 14.82 -9.12
N ALA A 112 -11.15 14.18 -8.20
CA ALA A 112 -11.12 14.52 -6.78
C ALA A 112 -9.74 14.24 -6.13
N VAL A 113 -9.09 13.12 -6.49
CA VAL A 113 -7.76 12.78 -5.98
C VAL A 113 -6.70 13.72 -6.53
N ALA A 114 -6.78 14.09 -7.80
CA ALA A 114 -5.85 15.03 -8.44
C ALA A 114 -5.98 16.46 -7.92
N ALA A 115 -7.16 16.86 -7.44
CA ALA A 115 -7.40 18.16 -6.83
C ALA A 115 -6.84 18.30 -5.40
N ARG A 116 -6.37 17.21 -4.78
CA ARG A 116 -5.79 17.24 -3.43
C ARG A 116 -4.45 17.97 -3.44
N GLU A 117 -4.22 18.74 -2.39
CA GLU A 117 -2.88 19.26 -2.11
C GLU A 117 -1.95 18.15 -1.60
N GLY A 118 -0.65 18.28 -1.89
CA GLY A 118 0.38 17.36 -1.43
C GLY A 118 0.84 16.38 -2.51
N ALA A 119 1.23 15.17 -2.07
CA ALA A 119 1.79 14.17 -2.96
C ALA A 119 0.75 13.65 -3.98
N ILE A 120 1.18 13.44 -5.22
CA ILE A 120 0.35 12.77 -6.22
C ILE A 120 0.15 11.32 -5.79
N VAL A 121 -1.12 10.94 -5.65
CA VAL A 121 -1.52 9.60 -5.22
C VAL A 121 -1.99 8.78 -6.42
N SER A 122 -1.54 7.53 -6.51
CA SER A 122 -1.98 6.61 -7.56
C SER A 122 -3.40 6.10 -7.29
N VAL A 123 -4.25 6.13 -8.33
CA VAL A 123 -5.56 5.48 -8.34
C VAL A 123 -5.47 4.18 -9.16
N GLN A 124 -5.96 3.08 -8.59
CA GLN A 124 -6.21 1.83 -9.29
C GLN A 124 -7.72 1.66 -9.46
N GLY A 125 -8.21 1.65 -10.70
CA GLY A 125 -9.63 1.47 -11.01
C GLY A 125 -9.89 0.06 -11.55
N PHE A 126 -10.94 -0.56 -11.05
CA PHE A 126 -11.36 -1.93 -11.39
C PHE A 126 -12.87 -1.95 -11.67
N ALA A 127 -13.31 -2.85 -12.55
CA ALA A 127 -14.73 -3.15 -12.68
C ALA A 127 -15.20 -3.95 -11.46
N ARG A 128 -16.52 -3.98 -11.21
CA ARG A 128 -17.06 -4.76 -10.10
C ARG A 128 -16.74 -6.25 -10.23
N GLY A 129 -16.31 -6.88 -9.14
CA GLY A 129 -15.94 -8.28 -9.10
C GLY A 129 -14.55 -8.62 -9.66
N GLU A 130 -13.79 -7.63 -10.17
CA GLU A 130 -12.38 -7.84 -10.49
C GLU A 130 -11.56 -8.04 -9.20
N SER A 131 -10.50 -8.84 -9.28
CA SER A 131 -9.71 -9.21 -8.10
C SER A 131 -8.19 -9.17 -8.33
N ASN A 132 -7.77 -8.75 -9.52
CA ASN A 132 -6.38 -8.60 -9.94
C ASN A 132 -5.79 -7.25 -9.46
N ILE A 133 -5.96 -6.93 -8.17
CA ILE A 133 -5.36 -5.74 -7.57
C ILE A 133 -3.84 -5.84 -7.63
N LEU A 134 -3.18 -4.82 -8.21
CA LEU A 134 -1.72 -4.78 -8.36
C LEU A 134 -1.08 -4.36 -7.03
N LEU A 135 -0.51 -5.34 -6.32
CA LEU A 135 0.11 -5.14 -5.00
C LEU A 135 1.37 -4.28 -5.08
N GLU A 136 2.10 -4.35 -6.20
CA GLU A 136 3.32 -3.57 -6.44
C GLU A 136 3.08 -2.06 -6.38
N ARG A 137 1.86 -1.61 -6.71
CA ARG A 137 1.47 -0.20 -6.63
C ARG A 137 1.16 0.25 -5.19
N LEU A 138 1.08 -0.68 -4.25
CA LEU A 138 0.88 -0.43 -2.83
C LEU A 138 2.19 -0.40 -2.02
N TYR A 139 3.34 -0.52 -2.68
CA TYR A 139 4.65 -0.40 -2.05
C TYR A 139 5.30 0.97 -2.26
N ILE A 140 6.26 1.25 -1.38
CA ILE A 140 7.29 2.28 -1.50
C ILE A 140 8.62 1.55 -1.61
N GLU A 141 9.43 1.90 -2.60
CA GLU A 141 10.78 1.39 -2.75
C GLU A 141 11.76 2.24 -1.92
N ARG A 142 12.59 1.59 -1.11
CA ARG A 142 13.65 2.25 -0.35
C ARG A 142 15.01 1.69 -0.77
N SER A 143 15.86 2.56 -1.29
CA SER A 143 17.29 2.27 -1.48
C SER A 143 18.09 2.83 -0.31
N LEU A 144 18.96 2.02 0.27
CA LEU A 144 19.88 2.42 1.35
C LEU A 144 21.30 2.02 0.96
N SER A 145 22.18 3.01 0.87
CA SER A 145 23.62 2.84 0.63
C SER A 145 24.39 3.16 1.91
N VAL A 146 25.19 2.20 2.37
CA VAL A 146 26.04 2.36 3.56
C VAL A 146 27.50 2.29 3.15
N ASN A 147 28.25 3.36 3.40
CA ASN A 147 29.71 3.37 3.28
C ASN A 147 30.31 2.57 4.46
N THR A 148 30.71 1.33 4.18
CA THR A 148 31.32 0.41 5.15
C THR A 148 32.80 0.69 5.39
N ALA A 149 33.46 1.48 4.52
CA ALA A 149 34.86 1.88 4.65
C ALA A 149 35.05 3.22 5.38
N ALA A 150 33.96 3.87 5.81
CA ALA A 150 33.99 5.20 6.42
C ALA A 150 34.90 5.31 7.66
N ALA A 151 35.15 4.19 8.36
CA ALA A 151 36.03 4.13 9.52
C ALA A 151 37.54 4.03 9.16
N GLY A 152 37.92 4.12 7.88
CA GLY A 152 39.32 4.16 7.44
C GLY A 152 39.89 2.84 6.93
N GLY A 153 39.06 1.83 6.69
CA GLY A 153 39.49 0.54 6.13
C GLY A 153 38.31 -0.34 5.75
N ASN A 154 38.48 -1.20 4.74
CA ASN A 154 37.46 -2.16 4.34
C ASN A 154 37.78 -3.55 4.92
N ALA A 155 37.06 -3.94 5.97
CA ALA A 155 37.24 -5.23 6.64
C ALA A 155 37.07 -6.44 5.70
N SER A 156 36.25 -6.35 4.65
CA SER A 156 36.07 -7.46 3.71
C SER A 156 37.26 -7.66 2.76
N LEU A 157 38.06 -6.62 2.54
CA LEU A 157 39.30 -6.73 1.78
C LEU A 157 40.47 -7.23 2.64
N MET A 158 40.41 -7.08 3.96
CA MET A 158 41.45 -7.58 4.88
C MET A 158 41.48 -9.11 5.01
N THR A 159 40.46 -9.81 4.51
CA THR A 159 40.31 -11.27 4.59
C THR A 159 40.53 -11.99 3.27
N ILE A 160 40.79 -11.27 2.17
CA ILE A 160 41.13 -11.83 0.86
C ILE A 160 42.65 -11.82 0.72
N GLY A 161 43.25 -13.02 0.64
CA GLY A 161 44.70 -13.25 0.50
C GLY A 161 44.98 -14.45 -0.39
#